data_AF-A0A0D8ITZ6-F1
#
_entry.id   AF-A0A0D8ITZ6-F1
#
_cell.length_a   1.000
_cell.length_b   1.000
_cell.length_c   1.000
_cell.angle_alpha   90.00
_cell.angle_beta   90.00
_cell.angle_gamma   90.00
#
_symmetry.space_group_name_H-M   'P 1'
#
loop_
_entity.id
_entity.type
_entity.pdbx_description
1 polymer ?
#
loop_
_entity_poly.entity_id
_entity_poly.type
_entity_poly.pdbx_seq_one_letter_code
_entity_poly.pdbx_strand_id
1 'polypeptide(L)'
;MFWESLNGDLDPEAKTQLIDGTFFQFKCPHCGHECKVDYGMLYHDMAHQTMIYYVSENSVEEIQKLFSDKDGESGFLIPRYRKRIVTNQNALREKAIIFENELDDRVVELIKLLYLVDVQDKFPEVNIVEAYFLVLEGKYIIQFMGEKFLKTEIPLDLYKNVENNFAERLAAEEENQFMIDVKWANEFLKK
;
A
#
# COMPACT_ATOMS: atom_id res chain seq x y z
N MET A 1 -16.72 9.64 -14.77
CA MET A 1 -15.44 9.55 -15.49
C MET A 1 -14.57 8.66 -14.62
N PHE A 2 -14.13 7.51 -15.13
CA PHE A 2 -13.20 6.64 -14.41
C PHE A 2 -11.78 7.12 -14.73
N TRP A 3 -10.90 7.16 -13.74
CA TRP A 3 -9.53 7.64 -13.90
C TRP A 3 -8.62 6.49 -14.36
N GLU A 4 -8.09 6.54 -15.57
CA GLU A 4 -7.06 5.56 -15.99
C GLU A 4 -5.74 5.79 -15.24
N SER A 5 -5.47 7.04 -14.86
CA SER A 5 -4.40 7.42 -13.95
C SER A 5 -4.81 8.61 -13.08
N LEU A 6 -4.36 8.62 -11.83
CA LEU A 6 -4.46 9.75 -10.90
C LEU A 6 -3.05 10.24 -10.61
N ASN A 7 -2.77 11.51 -10.90
CA ASN A 7 -1.53 12.15 -10.53
C ASN A 7 -1.76 12.99 -9.26
N GLY A 8 -1.14 12.58 -8.15
CA GLY A 8 -1.38 13.19 -6.84
C GLY A 8 -0.91 14.65 -6.73
N ASP A 9 0.06 15.05 -7.54
CA ASP A 9 0.58 16.42 -7.57
C ASP A 9 -0.26 17.35 -8.44
N LEU A 10 -0.89 16.81 -9.50
CA LEU A 10 -1.75 17.58 -10.39
C LEU A 10 -3.17 17.70 -9.86
N ASP A 11 -3.64 16.72 -9.09
CA ASP A 11 -5.00 16.67 -8.53
C ASP A 11 -4.99 16.45 -6.98
N PRO A 12 -4.62 17.47 -6.19
CA PRO A 12 -4.53 17.35 -4.72
C PRO A 12 -5.84 16.96 -4.02
N GLU A 13 -6.99 17.37 -4.58
CA GLU A 13 -8.30 17.01 -4.05
C GLU A 13 -8.55 15.50 -4.18
N ALA A 14 -8.26 14.93 -5.35
CA ALA A 14 -8.39 13.50 -5.58
C ALA A 14 -7.39 12.67 -4.75
N LYS A 15 -6.16 13.17 -4.56
CA LYS A 15 -5.19 12.60 -3.61
C LYS A 15 -5.73 12.60 -2.18
N THR A 16 -6.33 13.70 -1.75
CA THR A 16 -6.97 13.81 -0.41
C THR A 16 -8.08 12.77 -0.26
N GLN A 17 -8.95 12.64 -1.27
CA GLN A 17 -10.01 11.64 -1.29
C GLN A 17 -9.46 10.20 -1.28
N LEU A 18 -8.30 9.95 -1.89
CA LEU A 18 -7.67 8.62 -1.87
C LEU A 18 -7.19 8.30 -0.44
N ILE A 19 -6.53 9.25 0.20
CA ILE A 19 -6.00 9.15 1.56
C ILE A 19 -7.11 9.02 2.60
N ASP A 20 -8.21 9.77 2.47
CA ASP A 20 -9.34 9.70 3.41
C ASP A 20 -10.30 8.51 3.13
N GLY A 21 -10.16 7.84 1.99
CA GLY A 21 -10.93 6.66 1.61
C GLY A 21 -12.27 6.96 0.93
N THR A 22 -12.49 8.20 0.49
CA THR A 22 -13.70 8.61 -0.25
C THR A 22 -13.56 8.56 -1.77
N PHE A 23 -12.34 8.39 -2.31
CA PHE A 23 -12.08 8.46 -3.76
C PHE A 23 -12.92 7.48 -4.59
N PHE A 24 -13.10 6.25 -4.11
CA PHE A 24 -13.89 5.22 -4.78
C PHE A 24 -15.37 5.23 -4.39
N GLN A 25 -15.82 6.22 -3.61
CA GLN A 25 -17.21 6.37 -3.24
C GLN A 25 -17.96 7.13 -4.33
N PHE A 26 -18.98 6.49 -4.89
CA PHE A 26 -19.87 7.10 -5.85
C PHE A 26 -21.24 7.33 -5.22
N LYS A 27 -21.76 8.54 -5.35
CA LYS A 27 -23.13 8.89 -4.96
C LYS A 27 -23.97 9.18 -6.19
N CYS A 28 -25.04 8.41 -6.38
CA CYS A 28 -25.98 8.62 -7.47
C CYS A 28 -26.68 9.98 -7.33
N PRO A 29 -26.60 10.88 -8.33
CA PRO A 29 -27.20 12.21 -8.24
C PRO A 29 -28.73 12.19 -8.27
N HIS A 30 -29.33 11.10 -8.75
CA HIS A 30 -30.79 10.99 -8.88
C HIS A 30 -31.48 10.43 -7.64
N CYS A 31 -30.89 9.43 -6.98
CA CYS A 31 -31.49 8.76 -5.84
C CYS A 31 -30.69 8.87 -4.54
N GLY A 32 -29.48 9.44 -4.58
CA GLY A 32 -28.60 9.59 -3.43
C GLY A 32 -27.96 8.27 -2.95
N HIS A 33 -28.18 7.15 -3.65
CA HIS A 33 -27.57 5.87 -3.30
C HIS A 33 -26.04 5.95 -3.40
N GLU A 34 -25.36 5.48 -2.37
CA GLU A 34 -23.90 5.43 -2.29
C GLU A 34 -23.42 4.01 -2.56
N CYS A 35 -22.45 3.85 -3.46
CA CYS A 35 -21.77 2.60 -3.73
C CYS A 35 -20.27 2.81 -3.84
N LYS A 36 -19.50 1.74 -3.66
CA LYS A 36 -18.07 1.74 -3.99
C LYS A 36 -17.90 1.27 -5.42
N VAL A 37 -17.17 2.05 -6.22
CA VAL A 37 -16.76 1.65 -7.56
C VAL A 37 -15.39 0.98 -7.49
N ASP A 38 -15.22 -0.12 -8.20
CA ASP A 38 -13.98 -0.88 -8.19
C ASP A 38 -13.42 -1.04 -9.60
N TYR A 39 -12.27 -0.41 -9.85
CA TYR A 39 -11.61 -0.39 -11.15
C TYR A 39 -10.11 -0.18 -10.96
N GLY A 40 -9.31 -0.82 -11.82
CA GLY A 40 -7.87 -0.66 -11.82
C GLY A 40 -7.44 0.73 -12.32
N MET A 41 -6.33 1.24 -11.80
CA MET A 41 -5.79 2.55 -12.13
C MET A 41 -4.30 2.66 -11.79
N LEU A 42 -3.62 3.63 -12.38
CA LEU A 42 -2.28 4.06 -11.95
C LEU A 42 -2.38 5.25 -11.01
N TYR A 43 -1.91 5.12 -9.77
CA TYR A 43 -1.60 6.28 -8.92
C TYR A 43 -0.15 6.69 -9.12
N HIS A 44 0.06 7.96 -9.47
CA HIS A 44 1.38 8.53 -9.73
C HIS A 44 1.63 9.67 -8.75
N ASP A 45 2.66 9.51 -7.92
CA ASP A 45 3.15 10.51 -6.99
C ASP A 45 4.55 10.95 -7.45
N MET A 46 4.63 12.14 -8.05
CA MET A 46 5.88 12.67 -8.58
C MET A 46 6.78 13.18 -7.46
N ALA A 47 6.21 13.80 -6.43
CA ALA A 47 6.96 14.29 -5.27
C ALA A 47 7.77 13.18 -4.60
N HIS A 48 7.16 12.00 -4.43
CA HIS A 48 7.79 10.83 -3.82
C HIS A 48 8.34 9.83 -4.84
N GLN A 49 8.39 10.19 -6.12
CA GLN A 49 8.86 9.36 -7.24
C GLN A 49 8.30 7.93 -7.24
N THR A 50 6.99 7.80 -7.02
CA THR A 50 6.33 6.51 -6.84
C THR A 50 5.16 6.32 -7.79
N MET A 51 5.05 5.10 -8.33
CA MET A 51 3.93 4.65 -9.15
C MET A 51 3.31 3.39 -8.53
N ILE A 52 2.01 3.44 -8.26
CA ILE A 52 1.25 2.33 -7.68
C ILE A 52 0.18 1.90 -8.68
N TYR A 53 0.31 0.69 -9.19
CA TYR A 53 -0.62 0.09 -10.12
C TYR A 53 -1.65 -0.71 -9.34
N TYR A 54 -2.87 -0.19 -9.28
CA TYR A 54 -4.00 -0.94 -8.80
C TYR A 54 -4.57 -1.77 -9.95
N VAL A 55 -4.46 -3.09 -9.85
CA VAL A 55 -4.93 -4.02 -10.88
C VAL A 55 -5.67 -5.20 -10.29
N SER A 56 -6.43 -5.92 -11.11
CA SER A 56 -7.04 -7.18 -10.67
C SER A 56 -5.97 -8.25 -10.38
N GLU A 57 -6.26 -9.21 -9.50
CA GLU A 57 -5.32 -10.31 -9.20
C GLU A 57 -4.86 -11.06 -10.46
N ASN A 58 -5.76 -11.24 -11.43
CA ASN A 58 -5.47 -11.92 -12.70
C ASN A 58 -4.49 -11.14 -13.60
N SER A 59 -4.29 -9.85 -13.35
CA SER A 59 -3.43 -8.98 -14.14
C SER A 59 -2.04 -8.80 -13.53
N VAL A 60 -1.79 -9.29 -12.31
CA VAL A 60 -0.54 -9.07 -11.58
C VAL A 60 0.68 -9.57 -12.37
N GLU A 61 0.65 -10.81 -12.85
CA GLU A 61 1.78 -11.40 -13.59
C GLU A 61 2.11 -10.64 -14.88
N GLU A 62 1.08 -10.14 -15.57
CA GLU A 62 1.24 -9.36 -16.79
C GLU A 62 1.95 -8.04 -16.47
N ILE A 63 1.51 -7.31 -15.45
CA ILE A 63 2.15 -6.05 -15.04
C ILE A 63 3.58 -6.27 -14.54
N GLN A 64 3.84 -7.35 -13.80
CA GLN A 64 5.20 -7.70 -13.36
C GLN A 64 6.15 -7.96 -14.54
N LYS A 65 5.68 -8.66 -15.58
CA LYS A 65 6.44 -8.87 -16.81
C LYS A 65 6.73 -7.54 -17.51
N LEU A 66 5.74 -6.66 -17.61
CA LEU A 66 5.91 -5.32 -18.19
C LEU A 66 6.94 -4.47 -17.43
N PHE A 67 7.02 -4.58 -16.10
CA PHE A 67 8.03 -3.86 -15.32
C PHE A 67 9.42 -4.46 -15.41
N SER A 68 9.50 -5.78 -15.63
CA SER A 68 10.76 -6.51 -15.73
C SER A 68 11.34 -6.49 -17.14
N ASP A 69 10.55 -6.06 -18.13
CA ASP A 69 10.98 -5.93 -19.52
C ASP A 69 12.03 -4.80 -19.63
N LYS A 70 13.27 -5.20 -19.93
CA LYS A 70 14.41 -4.30 -20.04
C LYS A 70 14.57 -3.71 -21.43
N ASP A 71 13.80 -4.18 -22.41
CA ASP A 71 13.94 -3.80 -23.81
C ASP A 71 13.26 -2.46 -24.16
N GLY A 72 12.62 -1.81 -23.17
CA GLY A 72 12.34 -0.38 -23.22
C GLY A 72 11.26 0.07 -24.20
N GLU A 73 10.57 -0.85 -24.88
CA GLU A 73 9.50 -0.50 -25.83
C GLU A 73 8.22 -0.03 -25.13
N SER A 74 8.02 -0.43 -23.87
CA SER A 74 6.89 0.03 -23.07
C SER A 74 7.25 1.38 -22.43
N GLY A 75 6.57 2.46 -22.82
CA GLY A 75 6.73 3.82 -22.24
C GLY A 75 6.40 3.93 -20.73
N PHE A 76 6.33 2.80 -20.03
CA PHE A 76 6.05 2.63 -18.60
C PHE A 76 7.33 2.57 -17.74
N LEU A 77 8.51 2.61 -18.36
CA LEU A 77 9.81 2.59 -17.68
C LEU A 77 10.30 4.02 -17.47
N ILE A 78 9.72 4.74 -16.51
CA ILE A 78 10.37 5.94 -15.98
C ILE A 78 11.50 5.47 -15.06
N PRO A 79 12.79 5.66 -15.43
CA PRO A 79 13.90 5.23 -14.60
C PRO A 79 13.83 5.94 -13.23
N ARG A 80 14.21 5.23 -12.16
CA ARG A 80 14.26 5.71 -10.77
C ARG A 80 12.93 5.79 -10.01
N TYR A 81 11.78 5.60 -10.66
CA TYR A 81 10.52 5.55 -9.94
C TYR A 81 10.36 4.22 -9.21
N ARG A 82 9.94 4.28 -7.94
CA ARG A 82 9.51 3.10 -7.18
C ARG A 82 8.18 2.61 -7.78
N LYS A 83 8.14 1.36 -8.22
CA LYS A 83 6.93 0.74 -8.77
C LYS A 83 6.34 -0.23 -7.75
N ARG A 84 5.03 -0.12 -7.53
CA ARG A 84 4.25 -1.04 -6.69
C ARG A 84 3.04 -1.53 -7.43
N ILE A 85 2.63 -2.76 -7.13
CA ILE A 85 1.40 -3.39 -7.59
C ILE A 85 0.57 -3.69 -6.35
N VAL A 86 -0.70 -3.32 -6.40
CA VAL A 86 -1.70 -3.62 -5.37
C VAL A 86 -2.94 -4.20 -6.04
N THR A 87 -3.67 -5.03 -5.31
CA THR A 87 -4.86 -5.73 -5.83
C THR A 87 -6.15 -5.35 -5.15
N ASN A 88 -6.13 -4.35 -4.26
CA ASN A 88 -7.33 -3.79 -3.67
C ASN A 88 -7.17 -2.29 -3.32
N GLN A 89 -8.31 -1.61 -3.15
CA GLN A 89 -8.38 -0.18 -2.89
C GLN A 89 -7.73 0.25 -1.57
N ASN A 90 -7.85 -0.58 -0.52
CA ASN A 90 -7.29 -0.26 0.78
C ASN A 90 -5.76 -0.35 0.75
N ALA A 91 -5.19 -1.32 0.03
CA ALA A 91 -3.76 -1.44 -0.20
C ALA A 91 -3.22 -0.26 -1.02
N LEU A 92 -3.95 0.17 -2.07
CA LEU A 92 -3.60 1.40 -2.80
C LEU A 92 -3.55 2.62 -1.86
N ARG A 93 -4.61 2.81 -1.07
CA ARG A 93 -4.72 3.87 -0.09
C ARG A 93 -3.61 3.81 0.95
N GLU A 94 -3.33 2.64 1.51
CA GLU A 94 -2.27 2.42 2.48
C GLU A 94 -0.91 2.82 1.91
N LYS A 95 -0.56 2.36 0.71
CA LYS A 95 0.70 2.73 0.07
C LYS A 95 0.78 4.23 -0.19
N ALA A 96 -0.30 4.87 -0.63
CA ALA A 96 -0.34 6.33 -0.78
C ALA A 96 -0.08 7.06 0.56
N ILE A 97 -0.71 6.61 1.66
CA ILE A 97 -0.49 7.16 3.01
C ILE A 97 0.97 7.00 3.44
N ILE A 98 1.55 5.81 3.24
CA ILE A 98 2.94 5.52 3.63
C ILE A 98 3.90 6.49 2.92
N PHE A 99 3.78 6.64 1.60
CA PHE A 99 4.69 7.49 0.83
C PHE A 99 4.48 8.97 1.10
N GLU A 100 3.24 9.42 1.35
CA GLU A 100 2.95 10.79 1.77
C GLU A 100 3.61 11.18 3.09
N ASN A 101 3.90 10.19 3.95
CA ASN A 101 4.60 10.38 5.22
C ASN A 101 6.10 10.06 5.11
N GLU A 102 6.64 9.96 3.88
CA GLU A 102 8.04 9.66 3.59
C GLU A 102 8.55 8.36 4.24
N LEU A 103 7.65 7.39 4.43
CA LEU A 103 7.98 6.11 5.05
C LEU A 103 8.35 5.04 3.99
N ASP A 104 9.18 4.08 4.38
CA ASP A 104 9.43 2.86 3.61
C ASP A 104 8.30 1.85 3.82
N ASP A 105 7.60 1.48 2.74
CA ASP A 105 6.49 0.52 2.77
C ASP A 105 6.93 -0.88 3.18
N ARG A 106 8.19 -1.22 2.92
CA ARG A 106 8.79 -2.49 3.33
C ARG A 106 8.93 -2.57 4.85
N VAL A 107 9.37 -1.49 5.48
CA VAL A 107 9.47 -1.40 6.95
C VAL A 107 8.08 -1.50 7.57
N VAL A 108 7.09 -0.82 6.99
CA VAL A 108 5.70 -0.88 7.47
C VAL A 108 5.14 -2.32 7.38
N GLU A 109 5.37 -3.05 6.29
CA GLU A 109 4.92 -4.45 6.18
C GLU A 109 5.62 -5.38 7.19
N LEU A 110 6.91 -5.17 7.47
CA LEU A 110 7.60 -5.93 8.51
C LEU A 110 6.97 -5.68 9.90
N ILE A 111 6.66 -4.42 10.22
CA ILE A 111 5.98 -4.07 11.47
C ILE A 111 4.56 -4.68 11.52
N LYS A 112 3.80 -4.59 10.42
CA LYS A 112 2.48 -5.21 10.32
C LYS A 112 2.54 -6.71 10.60
N LEU A 113 3.52 -7.42 10.04
CA LEU A 113 3.72 -8.85 10.31
C LEU A 113 4.01 -9.13 11.79
N LEU A 114 4.87 -8.34 12.44
CA LEU A 114 5.16 -8.49 13.88
C LEU A 114 3.89 -8.36 14.72
N TYR A 115 3.07 -7.34 14.44
CA TYR A 115 1.82 -7.16 15.18
C TYR A 115 0.75 -8.19 14.83
N LEU A 116 0.68 -8.66 13.57
CA LEU A 116 -0.23 -9.74 13.19
C LEU A 116 0.04 -11.01 14.01
N VAL A 117 1.33 -11.36 14.20
CA VAL A 117 1.73 -12.49 15.06
C VAL A 117 1.33 -12.22 16.53
N ASP A 118 1.65 -11.04 17.06
CA ASP A 118 1.34 -10.69 18.45
C ASP A 118 -0.18 -10.71 18.75
N VAL A 119 -1.01 -10.19 17.85
CA VAL A 119 -2.47 -10.21 18.02
C VAL A 119 -3.00 -11.64 17.91
N GLN A 120 -2.51 -12.44 16.95
CA GLN A 120 -2.92 -13.84 16.80
C GLN A 120 -2.55 -14.69 18.03
N ASP A 121 -1.40 -14.42 18.66
CA ASP A 121 -0.96 -15.10 19.88
C ASP A 121 -1.79 -14.68 21.11
N LYS A 122 -2.14 -13.40 21.22
CA LYS A 122 -2.92 -12.86 22.36
C LYS A 122 -4.41 -13.14 22.25
N PHE A 123 -4.95 -13.17 21.04
CA PHE A 123 -6.38 -13.31 20.74
C PHE A 123 -6.59 -14.39 19.66
N PRO A 124 -6.27 -15.66 19.94
CA PRO A 124 -6.33 -16.73 18.96
C PRO A 124 -7.75 -17.00 18.43
N GLU A 125 -8.78 -16.56 19.16
CA GLU A 125 -10.18 -16.64 18.75
C GLU A 125 -10.60 -15.55 17.76
N VAL A 126 -9.80 -14.50 17.60
CA VAL A 126 -10.12 -13.41 16.68
C VAL A 126 -9.59 -13.75 15.30
N ASN A 127 -10.51 -13.91 14.35
CA ASN A 127 -10.15 -14.07 12.94
C ASN A 127 -9.77 -12.70 12.34
N ILE A 128 -8.47 -12.49 12.13
CA ILE A 128 -7.94 -11.33 11.42
C ILE A 128 -7.84 -11.69 9.94
N VAL A 129 -8.56 -10.94 9.11
CA VAL A 129 -8.52 -11.09 7.65
C VAL A 129 -7.36 -10.29 7.08
N GLU A 130 -7.15 -9.06 7.56
CA GLU A 130 -6.14 -8.16 7.00
C GLU A 130 -5.71 -7.10 8.01
N ALA A 131 -4.56 -6.48 7.78
CA ALA A 131 -4.09 -5.34 8.57
C ALA A 131 -3.67 -4.20 7.64
N TYR A 132 -4.00 -2.96 8.00
CA TYR A 132 -3.66 -1.77 7.25
C TYR A 132 -3.05 -0.70 8.14
N PHE A 133 -2.02 -0.04 7.61
CA PHE A 133 -1.38 1.14 8.18
C PHE A 133 -2.19 2.40 7.85
N LEU A 134 -2.33 3.26 8.86
CA LEU A 134 -3.00 4.55 8.77
C LEU A 134 -2.21 5.58 9.57
N VAL A 135 -2.36 6.85 9.20
CA VAL A 135 -1.94 7.98 10.03
C VAL A 135 -3.18 8.69 10.54
N LEU A 136 -3.37 8.72 11.86
CA LEU A 136 -4.50 9.39 12.51
C LEU A 136 -3.96 10.38 13.53
N GLU A 137 -4.30 11.67 13.37
CA GLU A 137 -3.86 12.74 14.28
C GLU A 137 -2.33 12.75 14.50
N GLY A 138 -1.56 12.48 13.43
CA GLY A 138 -0.09 12.41 13.47
C GLY A 138 0.49 11.14 14.09
N LYS A 139 -0.35 10.15 14.43
CA LYS A 139 0.08 8.87 14.98
C LYS A 139 0.01 7.75 13.95
N TYR A 140 0.99 6.87 14.00
CA TYR A 140 1.04 5.68 13.16
C TYR A 140 0.20 4.56 13.79
N ILE A 141 -0.79 4.07 13.06
CA ILE A 141 -1.76 3.10 13.54
C ILE A 141 -1.78 1.90 12.62
N ILE A 142 -1.79 0.69 13.19
CA ILE A 142 -2.22 -0.51 12.46
C ILE A 142 -3.67 -0.79 12.86
N GLN A 143 -4.53 -0.87 11.85
CA GLN A 143 -5.91 -1.31 11.97
C GLN A 143 -6.01 -2.76 11.49
N PHE A 144 -6.58 -3.63 12.32
CA PHE A 144 -6.87 -5.02 11.96
C PHE A 144 -8.33 -5.14 11.54
N MET A 145 -8.52 -5.72 10.37
CA MET A 145 -9.81 -6.04 9.78
C MET A 145 -10.16 -7.48 10.09
N GLY A 146 -11.35 -7.71 10.63
CA GLY A 146 -11.82 -9.02 11.05
C GLY A 146 -13.22 -8.90 11.65
N GLU A 147 -13.64 -9.91 12.41
CA GLU A 147 -14.94 -9.85 13.12
C GLU A 147 -14.98 -8.75 14.19
N LYS A 148 -13.82 -8.44 14.79
CA LYS A 148 -13.63 -7.35 15.74
C LYS A 148 -12.71 -6.31 15.14
N PHE A 149 -13.11 -5.05 15.26
CA PHE A 149 -12.24 -3.93 14.93
C PHE A 149 -11.21 -3.75 16.05
N LEU A 150 -9.96 -4.08 15.75
CA LEU A 150 -8.82 -3.84 16.62
C LEU A 150 -7.92 -2.80 15.97
N LYS A 151 -7.27 -1.98 16.79
CA LYS A 151 -6.22 -1.07 16.33
C LYS A 151 -5.15 -0.94 17.38
N THR A 152 -3.93 -0.66 16.94
CA THR A 152 -2.78 -0.43 17.80
C THR A 152 -1.93 0.70 17.25
N GLU A 153 -1.30 1.45 18.15
CA GLU A 153 -0.35 2.50 17.78
C GLU A 153 1.04 1.89 17.57
N ILE A 154 1.74 2.33 16.54
CA ILE A 154 3.15 2.04 16.30
C ILE A 154 3.95 3.21 16.90
N PRO A 155 4.72 2.99 17.98
CA PRO A 155 5.64 4.01 18.46
C PRO A 155 6.68 4.35 17.39
N LEU A 156 7.00 5.63 17.21
CA LEU A 156 8.01 6.07 16.24
C LEU A 156 9.37 5.38 16.46
N ASP A 157 9.74 5.15 17.72
CA ASP A 157 10.99 4.45 18.04
C ASP A 157 10.97 2.99 17.58
N LEU A 158 9.81 2.32 17.62
CA LEU A 158 9.67 0.97 17.05
C LEU A 158 9.89 0.99 15.54
N TYR A 159 9.29 1.97 14.84
CA TYR A 159 9.49 2.13 13.40
C TYR A 159 10.97 2.28 13.07
N LYS A 160 11.65 3.24 13.72
CA LYS A 160 13.08 3.51 13.51
C LYS A 160 13.95 2.30 13.87
N ASN A 161 13.60 1.56 14.91
CA ASN A 161 14.33 0.36 15.28
C ASN A 161 14.24 -0.72 14.20
N VAL A 162 13.04 -0.97 13.66
CA VAL A 162 12.87 -1.95 12.56
C VAL A 162 13.60 -1.48 11.31
N GLU A 163 13.45 -0.20 10.93
CA GLU A 163 14.17 0.40 9.80
C GLU A 163 15.69 0.20 9.92
N ASN A 164 16.28 0.57 11.06
CA ASN A 164 17.72 0.45 11.29
C ASN A 164 18.17 -1.00 11.33
N ASN A 165 17.42 -1.89 11.99
CA ASN A 165 17.78 -3.31 12.14
C ASN A 165 17.78 -4.05 10.79
N PHE A 166 16.95 -3.63 9.84
CA PHE A 166 16.86 -4.26 8.53
C PHE A 166 17.47 -3.43 7.40
N ALA A 167 18.08 -2.28 7.68
CA ALA A 167 18.60 -1.35 6.67
C ALA A 167 19.53 -2.02 5.65
N GLU A 168 20.54 -2.76 6.12
CA GLU A 168 21.50 -3.45 5.23
C GLU A 168 20.81 -4.52 4.36
N ARG A 169 19.88 -5.28 4.93
CA ARG A 169 19.14 -6.32 4.21
C ARG A 169 18.18 -5.71 3.18
N LEU A 170 17.47 -4.65 3.55
CA LEU A 170 16.56 -3.92 2.66
C LEU A 170 17.30 -3.23 1.51
N ALA A 171 18.54 -2.79 1.73
CA ALA A 171 19.39 -2.24 0.69
C ALA A 171 19.98 -3.30 -0.26
N ALA A 172 20.14 -4.54 0.22
CA ALA A 172 20.66 -5.65 -0.57
C ALA A 172 19.59 -6.37 -1.41
N GLU A 173 18.31 -6.11 -1.18
CA GLU A 173 17.23 -6.69 -1.98
C GLU A 173 17.22 -6.15 -3.42
N GLU A 174 16.78 -6.99 -4.36
CA GLU A 174 16.71 -6.64 -5.78
C GLU A 174 15.74 -5.47 -6.06
N GLU A 175 15.99 -4.72 -7.15
CA GLU A 175 15.16 -3.58 -7.55
C GLU A 175 13.70 -3.98 -7.93
N ASN A 176 13.44 -5.26 -8.22
CA ASN A 176 12.18 -5.76 -8.77
C ASN A 176 11.15 -6.19 -7.70
N GLN A 177 11.12 -5.50 -6.55
CA GLN A 177 10.10 -5.75 -5.52
C GLN A 177 8.81 -4.98 -5.83
N PHE A 178 7.95 -5.57 -6.66
CA PHE A 178 6.72 -4.90 -7.09
C PHE A 178 5.54 -5.07 -6.13
N MET A 179 5.47 -6.19 -5.41
CA MET A 179 4.42 -6.43 -4.42
C MET A 179 5.05 -6.49 -3.03
N ILE A 180 4.71 -5.51 -2.20
CA ILE A 180 5.16 -5.39 -0.82
C ILE A 180 3.93 -5.61 0.06
N ASP A 181 3.68 -6.86 0.43
CA ASP A 181 2.56 -7.29 1.26
C ASP A 181 3.06 -8.20 2.40
N VAL A 182 2.13 -8.79 3.15
CA VAL A 182 2.45 -9.71 4.25
C VAL A 182 3.18 -10.98 3.77
N LYS A 183 2.97 -11.42 2.52
CA LYS A 183 3.69 -12.58 1.96
C LYS A 183 5.14 -12.20 1.71
N TRP A 184 5.38 -11.04 1.10
CA TRP A 184 6.72 -10.48 0.93
C TRP A 184 7.45 -10.35 2.27
N ALA A 185 6.81 -9.80 3.30
CA ALA A 185 7.42 -9.65 4.63
C ALA A 185 7.82 -11.00 5.25
N ASN A 186 6.96 -12.01 5.10
CA ASN A 186 7.25 -13.38 5.57
C ASN A 186 8.44 -14.01 4.83
N GLU A 187 8.51 -13.84 3.51
CA GLU A 187 9.61 -14.35 2.71
C GLU A 187 10.92 -13.63 3.01
N PHE A 188 10.87 -12.31 3.15
CA PHE A 188 12.02 -11.48 3.50
C PHE A 188 12.65 -11.92 4.83
N LEU A 189 11.84 -12.20 5.86
CA LEU A 189 12.34 -12.63 7.18
C LEU A 189 12.87 -14.07 7.22
N LYS A 190 12.50 -14.93 6.27
CA LYS A 190 12.97 -16.33 6.20
C LYS A 190 14.35 -16.47 5.55
N LYS A 191 14.77 -15.47 4.76
CA LYS A 191 16.12 -15.38 4.20
C LYS A 191 17.11 -14.99 5.31
#